data_AF-A0A925Y475-F1
#
_entry.id   AF-A0A925Y475-F1
#
_cell.length_a   1.000
_cell.length_b   1.000
_cell.length_c   1.000
_cell.angle_alpha   90.00
_cell.angle_beta   90.00
_cell.angle_gamma   90.00
#
_symmetry.space_group_name_H-M   'P 1'
#
loop_
_entity.id
_entity.type
_entity.pdbx_description
1 polymer ?
#
loop_
_entity_poly.entity_id
_entity_poly.type
_entity_poly.pdbx_seq_one_letter_code
_entity_poly.pdbx_strand_id
1 'polypeptide(L)'
;KLAAQPEIAGLLVGEALIHAATALERTRGLTSTPRARLALVVDQLEEVFTHAQDPTRRNALIRVLAVLARSGRVWVLATLRSDFYARLEEIPELVELSRGHGTYQLPALVPAEITALIRQPAQAAGLAYEEDSVAGRLDDLLRDTAARDPRALPLLEFTLEELYGRRTDSGLMTHAAYREIGGMEGAIARRAEAVFSQLDGTAQGAFDAAMHDLVGLDRAEGDPATRRWADQERASTRPGVTAFFEAFLAARLLVADLRGTGQAARPAVTLAHEALLTSWPRLRTWLEENRTLLRSRSRVAAAASQWAQEGRSPDFLLAGGKPLDEAITVLTALRDRLSEVEISFVEASKAKVHERDRELGDMRERLDLMDVNAVRQPLANLFIVGGLGGAIASVVVYWLILRSPADPPLVGIMGIWVAFVLLMGGMAITTLRKTRMPKSLVSGQMILTWGMIAVACLVNGINNQLLGVPLNTLVCSSALFLAIGFATTAGVIQRRLLVASFFLTAGSLVLAWLPAQAMFIFGCLWGVVFTGLGLWLQMGGGGGRLGGNDNDETGSSSKMFR
;
A
#
# COMPACT_ATOMS: atom_id res chain seq x y z
N LYS A 1 53.86 11.18 8.89
CA LYS A 1 55.15 10.49 8.63
C LYS A 1 54.93 9.01 8.28
N LEU A 2 54.35 8.19 9.17
CA LEU A 2 54.07 6.76 8.91
C LEU A 2 53.15 6.52 7.69
N ALA A 3 52.13 7.35 7.48
CA ALA A 3 51.27 7.25 6.29
C ALA A 3 51.99 7.57 4.96
N ALA A 4 53.08 8.36 5.00
CA ALA A 4 53.83 8.76 3.81
C ALA A 4 54.98 7.79 3.49
N GLN A 5 55.57 7.15 4.51
CA GLN A 5 56.69 6.21 4.39
C GLN A 5 56.50 5.04 5.37
N PRO A 6 55.55 4.12 5.10
CA PRO A 6 55.23 3.01 6.00
C PRO A 6 56.41 2.06 6.20
N GLU A 7 57.28 1.90 5.20
CA GLU A 7 58.48 1.05 5.25
C GLU A 7 59.43 1.40 6.41
N ILE A 8 59.47 2.69 6.80
CA ILE A 8 60.33 3.18 7.89
C ILE A 8 59.78 2.77 9.26
N ALA A 9 58.48 2.45 9.37
CA ALA A 9 57.83 2.08 10.62
C ALA A 9 58.49 0.86 11.26
N GLY A 10 58.76 -0.18 10.47
CA GLY A 10 59.37 -1.42 10.96
C GLY A 10 60.80 -1.22 11.48
N LEU A 11 61.57 -0.32 10.86
CA LEU A 11 62.93 0.04 11.29
C LEU A 11 62.91 0.80 12.61
N LEU A 12 62.10 1.85 12.71
CA LEU A 12 61.98 2.66 13.93
C LEU A 12 61.49 1.84 15.12
N VAL A 13 60.48 0.98 14.91
CA VAL A 13 59.99 0.06 15.95
C VAL A 13 61.09 -0.93 16.33
N GLY A 14 61.86 -1.43 15.37
CA GLY A 14 62.97 -2.34 15.65
C GLY A 14 64.07 -1.72 16.49
N GLU A 15 64.48 -0.50 16.19
CA GLU A 15 65.49 0.23 16.97
C GLU A 15 64.99 0.49 18.40
N ALA A 16 63.73 0.93 18.54
CA ALA A 16 63.11 1.14 19.85
C ALA A 16 63.03 -0.16 20.68
N LEU A 17 62.69 -1.29 20.05
CA LEU A 17 62.64 -2.60 20.71
C LEU A 17 64.03 -3.07 21.16
N ILE A 18 65.09 -2.81 20.38
CA ILE A 18 66.47 -3.13 20.76
C ILE A 18 66.89 -2.30 21.97
N HIS A 19 66.60 -0.99 21.97
CA HIS A 19 66.89 -0.13 23.12
C HIS A 19 66.14 -0.59 24.38
N ALA A 20 64.85 -0.91 24.24
CA ALA A 20 64.04 -1.43 25.35
C ALA A 20 64.60 -2.76 25.90
N ALA A 21 64.99 -3.69 25.03
CA ALA A 21 65.59 -4.96 25.42
C ALA A 21 66.93 -4.77 26.16
N THR A 22 67.79 -3.89 25.66
CA THR A 22 69.08 -3.57 26.28
C THR A 22 68.91 -2.91 27.64
N ALA A 23 67.92 -2.02 27.78
CA ALA A 23 67.58 -1.41 29.06
C ALA A 23 67.04 -2.44 30.08
N LEU A 24 66.24 -3.41 29.61
CA LEU A 24 65.71 -4.47 30.45
C LEU A 24 66.81 -5.43 30.91
N GLU A 25 67.75 -5.78 30.03
CA GLU A 25 68.93 -6.59 30.38
C GLU A 25 69.71 -5.96 31.53
N ARG A 26 70.02 -4.66 31.43
CA ARG A 26 70.75 -3.92 32.47
C ARG A 26 69.98 -3.85 33.78
N THR A 27 68.67 -3.56 33.71
CA THR A 27 67.85 -3.35 34.92
C THR A 27 67.56 -4.67 35.65
N ARG A 28 67.43 -5.79 34.93
CA ARG A 28 67.12 -7.10 35.51
C ARG A 28 68.31 -8.07 35.63
N GLY A 29 69.51 -7.64 35.23
CA GLY A 29 70.72 -8.46 35.31
C GLY A 29 70.65 -9.74 34.48
N LEU A 30 70.05 -9.66 33.28
CA LEU A 30 69.93 -10.83 32.39
C LEU A 30 71.28 -11.19 31.78
N THR A 31 71.52 -12.49 31.54
CA THR A 31 72.76 -13.01 30.94
C THR A 31 72.85 -12.79 29.43
N SER A 32 71.76 -12.34 28.79
CA SER A 32 71.71 -12.00 27.37
C SER A 32 70.57 -11.01 27.10
N THR A 33 70.72 -10.21 26.04
CA THR A 33 69.69 -9.27 25.60
C THR A 33 68.44 -10.05 25.13
N PRO A 34 67.27 -9.84 25.77
CA PRO A 34 66.06 -10.57 25.39
C PRO A 34 65.55 -10.11 24.02
N ARG A 35 64.94 -11.02 23.26
CA ARG A 35 64.31 -10.65 22.00
C ARG A 35 62.96 -9.98 22.25
N ALA A 36 62.92 -8.66 22.15
CA ALA A 36 61.67 -7.89 22.24
C ALA A 36 60.88 -7.94 20.93
N ARG A 37 59.56 -8.04 21.03
CA ARG A 37 58.58 -7.93 19.93
C ARG A 37 57.44 -7.01 20.37
N LEU A 38 56.87 -6.27 19.42
CA LEU A 38 55.69 -5.45 19.65
C LEU A 38 54.44 -6.26 19.27
N ALA A 39 53.43 -6.31 20.13
CA ALA A 39 52.10 -6.80 19.75
C ALA A 39 51.17 -5.59 19.52
N LEU A 40 50.64 -5.48 18.31
CA LEU A 40 49.65 -4.47 17.92
C LEU A 40 48.30 -5.17 17.78
N VAL A 41 47.36 -4.82 18.65
CA VAL A 41 45.98 -5.32 18.58
C VAL A 41 45.12 -4.28 17.89
N VAL A 42 44.46 -4.69 16.81
CA VAL A 42 43.51 -3.90 16.05
C VAL A 42 42.14 -4.53 16.27
N ASP A 43 41.43 -4.05 17.28
CA ASP A 43 40.06 -4.49 17.53
C ASP A 43 39.12 -3.82 16.51
N GLN A 44 38.08 -4.54 16.09
CA GLN A 44 37.09 -4.13 15.10
C GLN A 44 37.73 -3.62 13.80
N LEU A 45 38.55 -4.46 13.14
CA LEU A 45 39.18 -4.09 11.86
C LEU A 45 38.13 -3.69 10.82
N GLU A 46 36.91 -4.20 10.92
CA GLU A 46 35.80 -3.85 10.04
C GLU A 46 35.51 -2.35 9.94
N GLU A 47 35.88 -1.56 10.95
CA GLU A 47 35.73 -0.10 10.99
C GLU A 47 36.38 0.63 9.81
N VAL A 48 37.42 0.00 9.24
CA VAL A 48 38.09 0.50 8.03
C VAL A 48 37.19 0.45 6.79
N PHE A 49 36.14 -0.37 6.82
CA PHE A 49 35.11 -0.42 5.81
C PHE A 49 33.90 0.46 6.20
N THR A 50 33.66 0.67 7.50
CA THR A 50 32.42 1.27 8.05
C THR A 50 32.47 2.79 8.15
N HIS A 51 33.53 3.34 8.76
CA HIS A 51 33.64 4.73 9.20
C HIS A 51 34.69 5.52 8.40
N ALA A 52 35.64 4.83 7.76
CA ALA A 52 36.67 5.48 6.95
C ALA A 52 36.13 5.90 5.58
N GLN A 53 35.46 7.06 5.52
CA GLN A 53 34.93 7.65 4.28
C GLN A 53 36.02 8.01 3.23
N ASP A 54 37.31 8.03 3.62
CA ASP A 54 38.45 8.25 2.71
C ASP A 54 39.20 6.94 2.41
N PRO A 55 39.03 6.37 1.20
CA PRO A 55 39.77 5.18 0.76
C PRO A 55 41.29 5.35 0.82
N THR A 56 41.80 6.57 0.70
CA THR A 56 43.24 6.87 0.74
C THR A 56 43.78 6.60 2.13
N ARG A 57 43.14 7.16 3.16
CA ARG A 57 43.51 6.95 4.56
C ARG A 57 43.36 5.50 4.98
N ARG A 58 42.30 4.83 4.55
CA ARG A 58 42.07 3.38 4.76
C ARG A 58 43.22 2.54 4.22
N ASN A 59 43.55 2.73 2.94
CA ASN A 59 44.60 1.95 2.28
C ASN A 59 45.98 2.27 2.89
N ALA A 60 46.23 3.51 3.30
CA ALA A 60 47.45 3.88 4.00
C ALA A 60 47.59 3.16 5.36
N LEU A 61 46.50 3.08 6.15
CA LEU A 61 46.49 2.33 7.42
C LEU A 61 46.80 0.85 7.18
N ILE A 62 46.11 0.22 6.23
CA ILE A 62 46.30 -1.21 5.93
C ILE A 62 47.73 -1.49 5.46
N ARG A 63 48.28 -0.60 4.63
CA ARG A 63 49.68 -0.71 4.20
C ARG A 63 50.65 -0.64 5.39
N VAL A 64 50.43 0.27 6.34
CA VAL A 64 51.23 0.33 7.57
C VAL A 64 51.12 -0.99 8.34
N LEU A 65 49.91 -1.51 8.55
CA LEU A 65 49.71 -2.79 9.25
C LEU A 65 50.43 -3.95 8.57
N ALA A 66 50.36 -4.02 7.23
CA ALA A 66 51.03 -5.06 6.45
C ALA A 66 52.56 -4.98 6.57
N VAL A 67 53.14 -3.78 6.49
CA VAL A 67 54.59 -3.58 6.67
C VAL A 67 55.01 -3.98 8.09
N LEU A 68 54.24 -3.59 9.10
CA LEU A 68 54.53 -3.96 10.49
C LEU A 68 54.47 -5.48 10.69
N ALA A 69 53.42 -6.15 10.21
CA ALA A 69 53.27 -7.60 10.31
C ALA A 69 54.42 -8.36 9.61
N ARG A 70 54.89 -7.86 8.46
CA ARG A 70 55.99 -8.47 7.69
C ARG A 70 57.38 -8.14 8.23
N SER A 71 57.51 -7.21 9.17
CA SER A 71 58.80 -6.78 9.72
C SER A 71 59.55 -7.87 10.53
N GLY A 72 58.86 -8.94 10.92
CA GLY A 72 59.38 -9.99 11.82
C GLY A 72 59.59 -9.53 13.27
N ARG A 73 59.19 -8.29 13.59
CA ARG A 73 59.34 -7.63 14.89
C ARG A 73 58.01 -7.25 15.54
N VAL A 74 56.95 -7.09 14.73
CA VAL A 74 55.61 -6.75 15.19
C VAL A 74 54.65 -7.89 14.89
N TRP A 75 53.86 -8.26 15.88
CA TRP A 75 52.71 -9.16 15.74
C TRP A 75 51.47 -8.29 15.61
N VAL A 76 50.77 -8.40 14.50
CA VAL A 76 49.50 -7.69 14.29
C VAL A 76 48.38 -8.70 14.50
N LEU A 77 47.58 -8.49 15.54
CA LEU A 77 46.37 -9.26 15.80
C LEU A 77 45.18 -8.36 15.46
N ALA A 78 44.31 -8.82 14.57
CA ALA A 78 43.13 -8.06 14.19
C ALA A 78 41.88 -8.92 14.44
N THR A 79 40.84 -8.31 14.99
CA THR A 79 39.51 -8.94 15.06
C THR A 79 38.70 -8.48 13.86
N LEU A 80 37.96 -9.40 13.25
CA LEU A 80 37.09 -9.12 12.13
C LEU A 80 35.85 -10.01 12.26
N ARG A 81 34.67 -9.41 12.17
CA ARG A 81 33.42 -10.18 12.12
C ARG A 81 33.31 -10.99 10.82
N SER A 82 32.67 -12.15 10.90
CA SER A 82 32.59 -13.13 9.79
C SER A 82 31.89 -12.61 8.55
N ASP A 83 30.93 -11.70 8.70
CA ASP A 83 30.19 -11.03 7.63
C ASP A 83 31.07 -10.03 6.84
N PHE A 84 32.14 -9.50 7.44
CA PHE A 84 33.12 -8.65 6.75
C PHE A 84 34.22 -9.43 6.04
N TYR A 85 34.24 -10.76 6.15
CA TYR A 85 35.27 -11.57 5.52
C TYR A 85 35.30 -11.37 3.99
N ALA A 86 34.15 -11.20 3.35
CA ALA A 86 34.09 -10.89 1.91
C ALA A 86 34.71 -9.52 1.56
N ARG A 87 34.63 -8.52 2.45
CA ARG A 87 35.23 -7.19 2.26
C ARG A 87 36.75 -7.23 2.41
N LEU A 88 37.27 -8.16 3.20
CA LEU A 88 38.70 -8.42 3.30
C LEU A 88 39.29 -8.79 1.93
N GLU A 89 38.54 -9.52 1.09
CA GLU A 89 38.95 -9.94 -0.25
C GLU A 89 39.13 -8.77 -1.24
N GLU A 90 38.55 -7.61 -0.95
CA GLU A 90 38.70 -6.39 -1.77
C GLU A 90 40.11 -5.78 -1.65
N ILE A 91 40.88 -6.16 -0.63
CA ILE A 91 42.16 -5.53 -0.30
C ILE A 91 43.28 -6.57 -0.40
N PRO A 92 44.11 -6.52 -1.45
CA PRO A 92 45.15 -7.52 -1.71
C PRO A 92 46.09 -7.76 -0.52
N GLU A 93 46.47 -6.69 0.19
CA GLU A 93 47.35 -6.80 1.36
C GLU A 93 46.73 -7.62 2.49
N LEU A 94 45.42 -7.47 2.75
CA LEU A 94 44.73 -8.24 3.79
C LEU A 94 44.54 -9.70 3.38
N VAL A 95 44.25 -9.96 2.10
CA VAL A 95 44.18 -11.33 1.55
C VAL A 95 45.51 -12.06 1.74
N GLU A 96 46.63 -11.41 1.46
CA GLU A 96 47.95 -12.03 1.67
C GLU A 96 48.22 -12.30 3.16
N LEU A 97 47.81 -11.40 4.05
CA LEU A 97 48.00 -11.57 5.50
C LEU A 97 47.09 -12.65 6.11
N SER A 98 45.90 -12.88 5.53
CA SER A 98 44.91 -13.83 6.07
C SER A 98 45.13 -15.28 5.62
N ARG A 99 45.98 -15.52 4.62
CA ARG A 99 46.29 -16.87 4.10
C ARG A 99 47.00 -17.77 5.13
N GLY A 100 46.82 -19.08 4.95
CA GLY A 100 47.46 -20.10 5.78
C GLY A 100 47.04 -19.99 7.25
N HIS A 101 48.00 -19.76 8.13
CA HIS A 101 47.76 -19.61 9.58
C HIS A 101 47.40 -18.17 10.00
N GLY A 102 47.19 -17.26 9.04
CA GLY A 102 46.88 -15.86 9.30
C GLY A 102 45.43 -15.60 9.75
N THR A 103 44.56 -16.61 9.71
CA THR A 103 43.16 -16.52 10.14
C THR A 103 42.88 -17.56 11.23
N TYR A 104 42.21 -17.13 12.29
CA TYR A 104 41.64 -18.01 13.31
C TYR A 104 40.13 -17.79 13.36
N GLN A 105 39.34 -18.82 13.04
CA GLN A 105 37.89 -18.75 13.12
C GLN A 105 37.44 -19.10 14.54
N LEU A 106 36.84 -18.13 15.24
CA LEU A 106 36.29 -18.34 16.56
C LEU A 106 34.90 -19.00 16.45
N PRO A 107 34.69 -20.25 16.88
CA PRO A 107 33.40 -20.90 16.83
C PRO A 107 32.42 -20.34 17.88
N ALA A 108 31.15 -20.63 17.72
CA ALA A 108 30.14 -20.37 18.75
C ALA A 108 30.41 -21.26 19.99
N LEU A 109 30.10 -20.71 21.18
CA LEU A 109 30.31 -21.41 22.44
C LEU A 109 29.40 -22.64 22.56
N VAL A 110 29.95 -23.74 23.09
CA VAL A 110 29.16 -24.91 23.48
C VAL A 110 28.63 -24.77 24.91
N PRO A 111 27.56 -25.48 25.31
CA PRO A 111 26.97 -25.35 26.66
C PRO A 111 27.96 -25.58 27.82
N ALA A 112 28.95 -26.45 27.64
CA ALA A 112 30.01 -26.69 28.62
C ALA A 112 30.91 -25.46 28.81
N GLU A 113 31.21 -24.73 27.74
CA GLU A 113 31.98 -23.49 27.78
C GLU A 113 31.18 -22.36 28.43
N ILE A 114 29.86 -22.26 28.16
CA ILE A 114 28.97 -21.32 28.85
C ILE A 114 28.94 -21.61 30.35
N THR A 115 28.89 -22.89 30.73
CA THR A 115 28.95 -23.31 32.14
C THR A 115 30.25 -22.85 32.80
N ALA A 116 31.39 -23.03 32.12
CA ALA A 116 32.68 -22.57 32.61
C ALA A 116 32.73 -21.04 32.72
N LEU A 117 32.19 -20.33 31.72
CA LEU A 117 32.12 -18.86 31.68
C LEU A 117 31.31 -18.29 32.85
N ILE A 118 30.27 -18.99 33.31
CA ILE A 118 29.48 -18.58 34.47
C ILE A 118 30.21 -18.95 35.78
N ARG A 119 30.62 -20.22 35.92
CA ARG A 119 31.08 -20.77 37.21
C ARG A 119 32.49 -20.37 37.59
N GLN A 120 33.43 -20.36 36.63
CA GLN A 120 34.86 -20.17 36.93
C GLN A 120 35.17 -18.75 37.42
N PRO A 121 34.64 -17.66 36.82
CA PRO A 121 34.86 -16.31 37.34
C PRO A 121 34.27 -16.13 38.74
N ALA A 122 33.08 -16.67 38.99
CA ALA A 122 32.46 -16.63 40.32
C ALA A 122 33.33 -17.35 41.36
N GLN A 123 33.79 -18.57 41.05
CA GLN A 123 34.65 -19.35 41.94
C GLN A 123 35.98 -18.63 42.22
N ALA A 124 36.62 -18.06 41.19
CA ALA A 124 37.86 -17.30 41.33
C ALA A 124 37.69 -16.05 42.22
N ALA A 125 36.50 -15.43 42.19
CA ALA A 125 36.14 -14.29 43.03
C ALA A 125 35.62 -14.67 44.42
N GLY A 126 35.55 -15.96 44.77
CA GLY A 126 34.99 -16.43 46.04
C GLY A 126 33.46 -16.28 46.14
N LEU A 127 32.78 -16.17 45.00
CA LEU A 127 31.33 -16.04 44.91
C LEU A 127 30.68 -17.40 44.71
N ALA A 128 29.43 -17.51 45.15
CA ALA A 128 28.62 -18.72 44.99
C ALA A 128 27.25 -18.39 44.38
N TYR A 129 26.64 -19.38 43.72
CA TYR A 129 25.27 -19.33 43.26
C TYR A 129 24.37 -20.11 44.20
N GLU A 130 23.19 -19.57 44.51
CA GLU A 130 22.21 -20.25 45.34
C GLU A 130 21.69 -21.53 44.67
N GLU A 131 21.54 -22.56 45.49
CA GLU A 131 20.89 -23.81 45.14
C GLU A 131 19.57 -23.90 45.90
N ASP A 132 18.47 -23.96 45.17
CA ASP A 132 17.12 -24.08 45.69
C ASP A 132 16.60 -25.50 45.44
N SER A 133 15.89 -26.08 46.42
CA SER A 133 15.42 -27.46 46.33
C SER A 133 14.36 -27.69 45.25
N VAL A 134 13.68 -26.63 44.79
CA VAL A 134 12.62 -26.68 43.77
C VAL A 134 13.11 -26.10 42.45
N ALA A 135 13.78 -24.94 42.48
CA ALA A 135 14.27 -24.23 41.30
C ALA A 135 15.65 -24.71 40.81
N GLY A 136 16.33 -25.56 41.59
CA GLY A 136 17.67 -26.04 41.30
C GLY A 136 18.75 -24.98 41.50
N ARG A 137 19.90 -25.17 40.86
CA ARG A 137 21.01 -24.22 40.93
C ARG A 137 20.79 -23.03 39.99
N LEU A 138 21.03 -21.82 40.49
CA LEU A 138 20.88 -20.60 39.70
C LEU A 138 21.82 -20.56 38.48
N ASP A 139 23.04 -21.11 38.59
CA ASP A 139 23.99 -21.14 37.48
C ASP A 139 23.58 -22.08 36.34
N ASP A 140 22.92 -23.21 36.65
CA ASP A 140 22.33 -24.09 35.63
C ASP A 140 21.18 -23.39 34.90
N LEU A 141 20.33 -22.64 35.62
CA LEU A 141 19.26 -21.83 35.02
C LEU A 141 19.82 -20.76 34.08
N LEU A 142 20.87 -20.05 34.48
CA LEU A 142 21.56 -19.05 33.66
C LEU A 142 22.17 -19.67 32.41
N ARG A 143 22.84 -20.83 32.54
CA ARG A 143 23.38 -21.59 31.41
C ARG A 143 22.28 -21.99 30.45
N ASP A 144 21.20 -22.60 30.93
CA ASP A 144 20.12 -23.12 30.08
C ASP A 144 19.37 -22.01 29.37
N THR A 145 19.28 -20.83 29.98
CA THR A 145 18.72 -19.64 29.34
C THR A 145 19.65 -19.13 28.25
N ALA A 146 20.96 -19.00 28.53
CA ALA A 146 21.95 -18.52 27.57
C ALA A 146 22.18 -19.49 26.39
N ALA A 147 22.07 -20.80 26.63
CA ALA A 147 22.28 -21.82 25.59
C ALA A 147 21.14 -21.87 24.54
N ARG A 148 19.96 -21.31 24.83
CA ARG A 148 18.81 -21.30 23.91
C ARG A 148 18.94 -20.25 22.80
N ASP A 149 19.64 -19.14 23.05
CA ASP A 149 19.91 -18.11 22.05
C ASP A 149 21.41 -17.82 22.02
N PRO A 150 22.12 -18.14 20.91
CA PRO A 150 23.54 -17.81 20.75
C PRO A 150 23.88 -16.32 20.93
N ARG A 151 22.89 -15.42 20.87
CA ARG A 151 23.03 -13.97 21.08
C ARG A 151 22.83 -13.54 22.53
N ALA A 152 22.59 -14.48 23.46
CA ALA A 152 22.31 -14.18 24.85
C ALA A 152 23.54 -13.83 25.69
N LEU A 153 24.77 -13.89 25.17
CA LEU A 153 25.99 -13.60 25.96
C LEU A 153 26.01 -12.18 26.55
N PRO A 154 25.69 -11.09 25.81
CA PRO A 154 25.59 -9.77 26.42
C PRO A 154 24.51 -9.73 27.49
N LEU A 155 23.39 -10.41 27.26
CA LEU A 155 22.28 -10.47 28.22
C LEU A 155 22.69 -11.22 29.50
N LEU A 156 23.44 -12.31 29.36
CA LEU A 156 24.05 -13.06 30.45
C LEU A 156 25.06 -12.20 31.21
N GLU A 157 25.93 -11.45 30.51
CA GLU A 157 26.88 -10.51 31.13
C GLU A 157 26.16 -9.50 32.03
N PHE A 158 25.14 -8.82 31.50
CA PHE A 158 24.35 -7.86 32.29
C PHE A 158 23.66 -8.52 33.49
N THR A 159 23.13 -9.72 33.29
CA THR A 159 22.47 -10.47 34.35
C THR A 159 23.45 -10.80 35.47
N LEU A 160 24.66 -11.25 35.12
CA LEU A 160 25.71 -11.58 36.07
C LEU A 160 26.22 -10.33 36.81
N GLU A 161 26.36 -9.20 36.12
CA GLU A 161 26.73 -7.92 36.73
C GLU A 161 25.69 -7.45 37.75
N GLU A 162 24.40 -7.51 37.38
CA GLU A 162 23.29 -7.14 38.28
C GLU A 162 23.19 -8.09 39.49
N LEU A 163 23.35 -9.39 39.27
CA LEU A 163 23.37 -10.38 40.35
C LEU A 163 24.57 -10.15 41.29
N TYR A 164 25.73 -9.82 40.74
CA TYR A 164 26.91 -9.49 41.53
C TYR A 164 26.67 -8.23 42.37
N GLY A 165 26.06 -7.18 41.81
CA GLY A 165 25.73 -5.96 42.54
C GLY A 165 24.75 -6.18 43.69
N ARG A 166 23.91 -7.22 43.60
CA ARG A 166 22.86 -7.57 44.58
C ARG A 166 23.17 -8.80 45.42
N ARG A 167 24.39 -9.33 45.31
CA ARG A 167 24.84 -10.47 46.11
C ARG A 167 24.72 -10.16 47.61
N THR A 168 24.59 -11.20 48.41
CA THR A 168 24.67 -11.08 49.88
C THR A 168 26.08 -10.67 50.32
N ASP A 169 26.21 -10.22 51.56
CA ASP A 169 27.53 -9.92 52.16
C ASP A 169 28.48 -11.14 52.17
N SER A 170 27.91 -12.36 52.16
CA SER A 170 28.66 -13.61 52.04
C SER A 170 29.08 -13.96 50.60
N GLY A 171 28.77 -13.13 49.60
CA GLY A 171 29.10 -13.36 48.19
C GLY A 171 28.15 -14.32 47.46
N LEU A 172 26.95 -14.56 48.00
CA LEU A 172 25.96 -15.45 47.38
C LEU A 172 25.05 -14.68 46.42
N MET A 173 24.98 -15.13 45.16
CA MET A 173 24.02 -14.67 44.16
C MET A 173 22.74 -15.52 44.26
N THR A 174 21.60 -14.89 44.55
CA THR A 174 20.37 -15.59 44.94
C THR A 174 19.32 -15.63 43.81
N HIS A 175 18.48 -16.65 43.83
CA HIS A 175 17.27 -16.74 43.02
C HIS A 175 16.30 -15.60 43.34
N ALA A 176 16.28 -15.11 44.58
CA ALA A 176 15.50 -13.94 44.96
C ALA A 176 15.96 -12.69 44.20
N ALA A 177 17.27 -12.41 44.19
CA ALA A 177 17.83 -11.32 43.39
C ALA A 177 17.57 -11.53 41.89
N TYR A 178 17.71 -12.77 41.40
CA TYR A 178 17.40 -13.11 40.00
C TYR A 178 15.94 -12.81 39.61
N ARG A 179 14.97 -13.12 40.48
CA ARG A 179 13.56 -12.81 40.26
C ARG A 179 13.26 -11.32 40.38
N GLU A 180 13.87 -10.64 41.35
CA GLU A 180 13.73 -9.18 41.52
C GLU A 180 14.27 -8.45 40.29
N ILE A 181 15.36 -8.97 39.69
CA ILE A 181 15.89 -8.43 38.45
C ILE A 181 14.99 -8.75 37.23
N GLY A 182 13.91 -9.52 37.38
CA GLY A 182 13.04 -9.91 36.28
C GLY A 182 13.68 -10.95 35.36
N GLY A 183 14.63 -11.73 35.90
CA GLY A 183 15.42 -12.69 35.15
C GLY A 183 16.38 -12.02 34.16
N MET A 184 16.85 -12.84 33.21
CA MET A 184 17.84 -12.43 32.22
C MET A 184 17.33 -11.30 31.32
N GLU A 185 16.08 -11.36 30.86
CA GLU A 185 15.47 -10.30 30.04
C GLU A 185 15.14 -9.01 30.83
N GLY A 186 14.85 -9.09 32.12
CA GLY A 186 14.58 -7.91 32.94
C GLY A 186 15.84 -7.10 33.26
N ALA A 187 17.02 -7.74 33.28
CA ALA A 187 18.31 -7.08 33.51
C ALA A 187 18.61 -6.01 32.45
N ILE A 188 18.47 -6.34 31.16
CA ILE A 188 18.73 -5.40 30.07
C ILE A 188 17.74 -4.24 30.05
N ALA A 189 16.48 -4.49 30.42
CA ALA A 189 15.45 -3.46 30.51
C ALA A 189 15.78 -2.39 31.57
N ARG A 190 16.26 -2.81 32.75
CA ARG A 190 16.71 -1.86 33.79
C ARG A 190 17.94 -1.09 33.34
N ARG A 191 18.91 -1.74 32.70
CA ARG A 191 20.09 -1.06 32.15
C ARG A 191 19.69 0.00 31.12
N ALA A 192 18.78 -0.33 30.20
CA ALA A 192 18.27 0.61 29.20
C ALA A 192 17.57 1.81 29.84
N GLU A 193 16.73 1.58 30.85
CA GLU A 193 16.08 2.69 31.56
C GLU A 193 17.07 3.56 32.33
N ALA A 194 18.09 2.97 32.97
CA ALA A 194 19.12 3.70 33.69
C ALA A 194 19.96 4.59 32.74
N VAL A 195 20.39 4.05 31.60
CA VAL A 195 21.13 4.80 30.57
C VAL A 195 20.26 5.93 30.01
N PHE A 196 19.01 5.62 29.66
CA PHE A 196 18.06 6.61 29.16
C PHE A 196 17.85 7.77 30.14
N SER A 197 17.70 7.45 31.44
CA SER A 197 17.44 8.45 32.48
C SER A 197 18.62 9.39 32.73
N GLN A 198 19.84 9.01 32.33
CA GLN A 198 21.05 9.83 32.45
C GLN A 198 21.31 10.72 31.23
N LEU A 199 20.59 10.53 30.13
CA LEU A 199 20.71 11.36 28.94
C LEU A 199 20.21 12.79 29.21
N ASP A 200 20.79 13.75 28.50
CA ASP A 200 20.27 15.13 28.49
C ASP A 200 18.90 15.22 27.78
N GLY A 201 18.20 16.34 27.95
CA GLY A 201 16.87 16.52 27.38
C GLY A 201 16.81 16.43 25.85
N THR A 202 17.90 16.76 25.14
CA THR A 202 17.96 16.69 23.68
C THR A 202 18.07 15.25 23.21
N ALA A 203 18.96 14.47 23.85
CA ALA A 203 19.13 13.05 23.57
C ALA A 203 17.92 12.22 24.02
N GLN A 204 17.28 12.56 25.15
CA GLN A 204 16.01 11.95 25.54
C GLN A 204 14.88 12.26 24.53
N GLY A 205 14.82 13.50 24.03
CA GLY A 205 13.87 13.91 22.99
C GLY A 205 14.05 13.18 21.66
N ALA A 206 15.24 12.62 21.41
CA ALA A 206 15.54 11.83 20.22
C ALA A 206 15.00 10.39 20.28
N PHE A 207 14.45 9.95 21.42
CA PHE A 207 13.96 8.58 21.61
C PHE A 207 12.99 8.11 20.52
N ASP A 208 11.93 8.90 20.28
CA ASP A 208 10.92 8.57 19.27
C ASP A 208 11.54 8.41 17.88
N ALA A 209 12.40 9.36 17.52
CA ALA A 209 13.09 9.38 16.24
C ALA A 209 14.00 8.16 16.07
N ALA A 210 14.76 7.80 17.10
CA ALA A 210 15.66 6.66 17.12
C ALA A 210 14.88 5.33 17.04
N MET A 211 13.82 5.18 17.83
CA MET A 211 13.03 3.93 17.85
C MET A 211 12.32 3.69 16.52
N HIS A 212 11.85 4.74 15.84
CA HIS A 212 11.35 4.58 14.48
C HIS A 212 12.41 4.05 13.52
N ASP A 213 13.70 4.36 13.66
CA ASP A 213 14.72 3.78 12.79
C ASP A 213 15.10 2.35 13.19
N LEU A 214 15.12 2.08 14.49
CA LEU A 214 15.62 0.84 15.09
C LEU A 214 14.58 -0.26 15.22
N VAL A 215 13.29 0.04 15.07
CA VAL A 215 12.18 -0.92 15.28
C VAL A 215 11.34 -1.06 14.02
N GLY A 216 10.96 -2.30 13.73
CA GLY A 216 10.03 -2.68 12.67
C GLY A 216 9.00 -3.68 13.16
N LEU A 217 8.07 -4.02 12.27
CA LEU A 217 7.18 -5.17 12.46
C LEU A 217 7.49 -6.18 11.34
N ASP A 218 7.59 -7.45 11.69
CA ASP A 218 7.56 -8.51 10.69
C ASP A 218 6.14 -8.69 10.16
N ARG A 219 5.99 -9.20 8.94
CA ARG A 219 4.68 -9.51 8.33
C ARG A 219 4.17 -10.92 8.68
N ALA A 220 4.80 -11.58 9.64
CA ALA A 220 4.32 -12.82 10.23
C ALA A 220 2.99 -12.59 10.98
N GLU A 221 2.29 -13.69 11.30
CA GLU A 221 1.03 -13.62 12.05
C GLU A 221 1.21 -12.87 13.37
N GLY A 222 0.33 -11.88 13.61
CA GLY A 222 0.38 -11.03 14.80
C GLY A 222 1.30 -9.81 14.70
N ASP A 223 1.99 -9.59 13.58
CA ASP A 223 2.95 -8.49 13.35
C ASP A 223 3.99 -8.36 14.49
N PRO A 224 4.84 -9.38 14.77
CA PRO A 224 5.78 -9.31 15.88
C PRO A 224 6.78 -8.17 15.69
N ALA A 225 7.10 -7.49 16.80
CA ALA A 225 8.11 -6.45 16.82
C ALA A 225 9.48 -7.04 16.54
N THR A 226 10.24 -6.41 15.65
CA THR A 226 11.59 -6.83 15.29
C THR A 226 12.54 -5.65 15.31
N ARG A 227 13.82 -5.94 15.52
CA ARG A 227 14.86 -4.93 15.40
C ARG A 227 15.15 -4.63 13.92
N ARG A 228 15.45 -3.37 13.62
CA ARG A 228 15.89 -2.89 12.32
C ARG A 228 17.27 -2.29 12.40
N TRP A 229 17.93 -2.34 11.26
CA TRP A 229 19.17 -1.60 11.04
C TRP A 229 18.83 -0.19 10.59
N ALA A 230 19.25 0.78 11.39
CA ALA A 230 19.17 2.19 11.07
C ALA A 230 20.47 2.63 10.40
N ASP A 231 20.38 3.34 9.26
CA ASP A 231 21.53 4.03 8.67
C ASP A 231 21.99 5.12 9.66
N GLN A 232 23.18 4.93 10.24
CA GLN A 232 23.69 5.75 11.33
C GLN A 232 23.99 7.18 10.87
N GLU A 233 24.54 7.35 9.67
CA GLU A 233 24.85 8.67 9.11
C GLU A 233 23.57 9.47 8.87
N ARG A 234 22.57 8.84 8.23
CA ARG A 234 21.28 9.49 8.00
C ARG A 234 20.60 9.85 9.32
N ALA A 235 20.62 8.95 10.29
CA ALA A 235 19.96 9.18 11.57
C ALA A 235 20.64 10.27 12.41
N SER A 236 21.98 10.35 12.36
CA SER A 236 22.77 11.33 13.11
C SER A 236 22.61 12.79 12.63
N THR A 237 21.92 13.01 11.50
CA THR A 237 21.55 14.37 11.06
C THR A 237 20.51 15.03 11.99
N ARG A 238 19.80 14.23 12.79
CA ARG A 238 18.77 14.71 13.73
C ARG A 238 19.37 15.08 15.09
N PRO A 239 18.92 16.18 15.73
CA PRO A 239 19.41 16.59 17.04
C PRO A 239 19.26 15.48 18.09
N GLY A 240 20.30 15.27 18.89
CA GLY A 240 20.29 14.31 20.01
C GLY A 240 20.46 12.83 19.63
N VAL A 241 20.26 12.43 18.38
CA VAL A 241 20.37 11.02 17.95
C VAL A 241 21.79 10.50 18.11
N THR A 242 22.81 11.29 17.76
CA THR A 242 24.21 10.89 17.92
C THR A 242 24.55 10.59 19.38
N ALA A 243 24.22 11.50 20.29
CA ALA A 243 24.45 11.30 21.73
C ALA A 243 23.65 10.11 22.30
N PHE A 244 22.42 9.92 21.83
CA PHE A 244 21.61 8.75 22.17
C PHE A 244 22.28 7.44 21.73
N PHE A 245 22.71 7.35 20.46
CA PHE A 245 23.39 6.16 19.94
C PHE A 245 24.71 5.92 20.63
N GLU A 246 25.53 6.94 20.85
CA GLU A 246 26.82 6.80 21.55
C GLU A 246 26.65 6.25 22.96
N ALA A 247 25.71 6.80 23.75
CA ALA A 247 25.44 6.32 25.10
C ALA A 247 24.93 4.86 25.11
N PHE A 248 24.02 4.53 24.18
CA PHE A 248 23.48 3.17 24.09
C PHE A 248 24.49 2.16 23.53
N LEU A 249 25.39 2.56 22.63
CA LEU A 249 26.52 1.75 22.14
C LEU A 249 27.54 1.52 23.27
N ALA A 250 27.90 2.58 24.01
CA ALA A 250 28.80 2.48 25.16
C ALA A 250 28.23 1.55 26.24
N ALA A 251 26.91 1.57 26.43
CA ALA A 251 26.20 0.66 27.32
C ALA A 251 25.90 -0.72 26.70
N ARG A 252 26.37 -1.02 25.48
CA ARG A 252 26.13 -2.27 24.72
C ARG A 252 24.66 -2.64 24.54
N LEU A 253 23.78 -1.65 24.54
CA LEU A 253 22.34 -1.79 24.24
C LEU A 253 22.05 -1.67 22.74
N LEU A 254 22.96 -1.04 22.00
CA LEU A 254 23.01 -1.05 20.55
C LEU A 254 24.26 -1.78 20.06
N VAL A 255 24.19 -2.27 18.83
CA VAL A 255 25.32 -2.84 18.09
C VAL A 255 25.42 -2.13 16.75
N ALA A 256 26.64 -1.81 16.34
CA ALA A 256 26.95 -1.25 15.03
C ALA A 256 27.42 -2.34 14.05
N ASP A 257 27.20 -2.11 12.76
CA ASP A 257 27.58 -3.00 11.66
C ASP A 257 27.64 -2.23 10.34
N LEU A 258 28.24 -2.81 9.30
CA LEU A 258 28.02 -2.33 7.93
C LEU A 258 26.91 -3.08 7.25
N ARG A 259 26.09 -2.31 6.54
CA ARG A 259 25.05 -2.87 5.68
C ARG A 259 25.24 -2.39 4.26
N GLY A 260 25.22 -3.32 3.31
CA GLY A 260 25.46 -3.09 1.88
C GLY A 260 26.65 -3.88 1.33
N THR A 261 26.85 -3.87 0.02
CA THR A 261 27.95 -4.59 -0.66
C THR A 261 28.97 -3.62 -1.25
N GLY A 262 30.26 -3.95 -1.15
CA GLY A 262 31.34 -3.16 -1.72
C GLY A 262 31.39 -1.72 -1.21
N GLN A 263 31.68 -0.77 -2.11
CA GLN A 263 31.81 0.65 -1.78
C GLN A 263 30.49 1.31 -1.33
N ALA A 264 29.33 0.64 -1.45
CA ALA A 264 28.03 1.14 -1.04
C ALA A 264 27.64 0.74 0.40
N ALA A 265 28.51 0.04 1.13
CA ALA A 265 28.24 -0.32 2.52
C ALA A 265 28.23 0.93 3.42
N ARG A 266 27.22 1.05 4.28
CA ARG A 266 27.04 2.19 5.20
C ARG A 266 26.99 1.74 6.67
N PRO A 267 27.53 2.56 7.60
CA PRO A 267 27.47 2.24 9.02
C PRO A 267 26.02 2.26 9.46
N ALA A 268 25.63 1.20 10.14
CA ALA A 268 24.27 0.98 10.59
C ALA A 268 24.27 0.53 12.04
N VAL A 269 23.27 0.96 12.78
CA VAL A 269 23.07 0.59 14.19
C VAL A 269 21.76 -0.15 14.36
N THR A 270 21.72 -1.07 15.32
CA THR A 270 20.51 -1.82 15.67
C THR A 270 20.49 -2.13 17.16
N LEU A 271 19.34 -2.56 17.68
CA LEU A 271 19.21 -3.09 19.03
C LEU A 271 20.12 -4.31 19.21
N ALA A 272 20.89 -4.32 20.30
CA ALA A 272 21.78 -5.43 20.63
C ALA A 272 20.99 -6.74 20.82
N HIS A 273 19.81 -6.65 21.45
CA HIS A 273 18.92 -7.79 21.66
C HIS A 273 17.45 -7.41 21.48
N GLU A 274 16.65 -8.32 20.94
CA GLU A 274 15.19 -8.14 20.81
C GLU A 274 14.46 -8.18 22.15
N ALA A 275 15.13 -8.60 23.23
CA ALA A 275 14.59 -8.58 24.58
C ALA A 275 14.24 -7.16 25.04
N LEU A 276 14.88 -6.13 24.47
CA LEU A 276 14.51 -4.74 24.70
C LEU A 276 13.09 -4.42 24.19
N LEU A 277 12.65 -5.06 23.10
CA LEU A 277 11.32 -4.81 22.51
C LEU A 277 10.19 -5.32 23.41
N THR A 278 10.44 -6.39 24.16
CA THR A 278 9.45 -7.05 25.02
C THR A 278 9.54 -6.59 26.46
N SER A 279 10.76 -6.42 26.97
CA SER A 279 11.02 -6.36 28.41
C SER A 279 11.31 -4.94 28.91
N TRP A 280 11.64 -3.98 28.04
CA TRP A 280 11.80 -2.57 28.41
C TRP A 280 10.44 -1.83 28.39
N PRO A 281 9.87 -1.44 29.55
CA PRO A 281 8.49 -0.93 29.59
C PRO A 281 8.26 0.32 28.74
N ARG A 282 9.22 1.25 28.69
CA ARG A 282 9.16 2.46 27.87
C ARG A 282 9.04 2.13 26.39
N LEU A 283 9.86 1.22 25.89
CA LEU A 283 9.84 0.79 24.49
C LEU A 283 8.55 0.04 24.16
N ARG A 284 8.07 -0.79 25.08
CA ARG A 284 6.79 -1.50 24.92
C ARG A 284 5.60 -0.52 24.81
N THR A 285 5.55 0.50 25.68
CA THR A 285 4.51 1.54 25.61
C THR A 285 4.58 2.30 24.29
N TRP A 286 5.78 2.75 23.90
CA TRP A 286 5.99 3.43 22.62
C TRP A 286 5.58 2.56 21.43
N LEU A 287 5.85 1.25 21.48
CA LEU A 287 5.52 0.31 20.42
C LEU A 287 4.01 0.13 20.27
N GLU A 288 3.27 0.08 21.38
CA GLU A 288 1.81 0.01 21.36
C GLU A 288 1.20 1.28 20.73
N GLU A 289 1.70 2.45 21.13
CA GLU A 289 1.25 3.75 20.58
C GLU A 289 1.55 3.88 19.08
N ASN A 290 2.68 3.34 18.61
CA ASN A 290 3.14 3.48 17.23
C ASN A 290 2.83 2.28 16.33
N ARG A 291 2.14 1.24 16.84
CA ARG A 291 1.94 -0.04 16.16
C ARG A 291 1.28 0.13 14.79
N THR A 292 0.26 0.98 14.70
CA THR A 292 -0.47 1.26 13.46
C THR A 292 0.41 1.94 12.41
N LEU A 293 1.25 2.90 12.82
CA LEU A 293 2.17 3.60 11.93
C LEU A 293 3.28 2.67 11.45
N LEU A 294 3.85 1.84 12.34
CA LEU A 294 4.87 0.85 12.00
C LEU A 294 4.34 -0.23 11.04
N ARG A 295 3.08 -0.68 11.22
CA ARG A 295 2.41 -1.60 10.30
C ARG A 295 2.24 -0.98 8.92
N SER A 296 1.75 0.26 8.87
CA SER A 296 1.57 1.01 7.62
C SER A 296 2.90 1.18 6.89
N ARG A 297 3.96 1.57 7.61
CA ARG A 297 5.31 1.68 7.05
C ARG A 297 5.83 0.36 6.51
N SER A 298 5.63 -0.74 7.22
CA SER A 298 6.09 -2.08 6.78
C SER A 298 5.37 -2.53 5.50
N ARG A 299 4.08 -2.18 5.33
CA ARG A 299 3.34 -2.40 4.08
C ARG A 299 3.86 -1.53 2.94
N VAL A 300 4.09 -0.24 3.19
CA VAL A 300 4.64 0.70 2.20
C VAL A 300 6.03 0.26 1.74
N ALA A 301 6.92 -0.11 2.66
CA ALA A 301 8.26 -0.58 2.35
C ALA A 301 8.25 -1.80 1.42
N ALA A 302 7.40 -2.79 1.71
CA ALA A 302 7.27 -3.98 0.89
C ALA A 302 6.65 -3.69 -0.49
N ALA A 303 5.60 -2.87 -0.55
CA ALA A 303 4.97 -2.50 -1.82
C ALA A 303 5.92 -1.67 -2.70
N ALA A 304 6.67 -0.73 -2.11
CA ALA A 304 7.68 0.06 -2.81
C ALA A 304 8.84 -0.81 -3.33
N SER A 305 9.28 -1.79 -2.53
CA SER A 305 10.30 -2.77 -2.96
C SER A 305 9.82 -3.60 -4.14
N GLN A 306 8.59 -4.11 -4.09
CA GLN A 306 7.98 -4.86 -5.19
C GLN A 306 7.85 -3.99 -6.45
N TRP A 307 7.34 -2.77 -6.32
CA TRP A 307 7.24 -1.81 -7.42
C TRP A 307 8.60 -1.51 -8.07
N ALA A 308 9.66 -1.39 -7.26
CA ALA A 308 11.01 -1.20 -7.77
C ALA A 308 11.56 -2.42 -8.52
N GLN A 309 11.29 -3.64 -8.02
CA GLN A 309 11.69 -4.89 -8.67
C GLN A 309 10.98 -5.07 -10.03
N GLU A 310 9.72 -4.66 -10.12
CA GLU A 310 8.87 -4.75 -11.31
C GLU A 310 9.06 -3.56 -12.26
N GLY A 311 10.25 -2.94 -12.25
CA GLY A 311 10.62 -1.86 -13.18
C GLY A 311 9.82 -0.57 -13.01
N ARG A 312 9.27 -0.32 -11.82
CA ARG A 312 8.44 0.85 -11.50
C ARG A 312 7.15 0.95 -12.34
N SER A 313 6.58 -0.19 -12.73
CA SER A 313 5.33 -0.23 -13.49
C SER A 313 4.16 0.47 -12.76
N PRO A 314 3.32 1.25 -13.47
CA PRO A 314 2.13 1.87 -12.88
C PRO A 314 1.13 0.88 -12.27
N ASP A 315 1.16 -0.39 -12.67
CA ASP A 315 0.19 -1.41 -12.22
C ASP A 315 0.38 -1.82 -10.75
N PHE A 316 1.58 -1.63 -10.21
CA PHE A 316 1.89 -1.91 -8.80
C PHE A 316 1.68 -0.70 -7.88
N LEU A 317 1.27 0.46 -8.43
CA LEU A 317 0.94 1.64 -7.62
C LEU A 317 -0.35 1.43 -6.81
N LEU A 318 -0.41 2.04 -5.64
CA LEU A 318 -1.57 1.92 -4.76
C LEU A 318 -2.81 2.55 -5.42
N ALA A 319 -3.92 1.82 -5.41
CA ALA A 319 -5.22 2.38 -5.72
C ALA A 319 -5.68 3.34 -4.60
N GLY A 320 -6.61 4.23 -4.93
CA GLY A 320 -7.20 5.17 -3.96
C GLY A 320 -7.93 4.47 -2.82
N GLY A 321 -8.11 5.20 -1.72
CA GLY A 321 -8.72 4.72 -0.48
C GLY A 321 -7.68 4.36 0.58
N LYS A 322 -8.10 3.54 1.55
CA LYS A 322 -7.35 3.29 2.79
C LYS A 322 -5.86 2.95 2.62
N PRO A 323 -5.43 2.09 1.68
CA PRO A 323 -3.99 1.80 1.51
C PRO A 323 -3.16 3.02 1.11
N LEU A 324 -3.69 3.90 0.27
CA LEU A 324 -3.02 5.13 -0.13
C LEU A 324 -3.03 6.16 0.99
N ASP A 325 -4.13 6.27 1.76
CA ASP A 325 -4.22 7.19 2.90
C ASP A 325 -3.22 6.82 4.01
N GLU A 326 -3.09 5.51 4.30
CA GLU A 326 -2.06 4.98 5.21
C GLU A 326 -0.65 5.32 4.69
N ALA A 327 -0.40 5.18 3.39
CA ALA A 327 0.88 5.50 2.77
C ALA A 327 1.22 7.00 2.81
N ILE A 328 0.23 7.87 2.59
CA ILE A 328 0.39 9.33 2.72
C ILE A 328 0.67 9.73 4.17
N THR A 329 0.01 9.08 5.13
CA THR A 329 0.26 9.29 6.56
C THR A 329 1.70 8.94 6.91
N VAL A 330 2.19 7.78 6.44
CA VAL A 330 3.59 7.36 6.61
C VAL A 330 4.55 8.36 5.97
N LEU A 331 4.29 8.80 4.73
CA LEU A 331 5.13 9.77 4.03
C LEU A 331 5.18 11.11 4.78
N THR A 332 4.05 11.56 5.33
CA THR A 332 3.98 12.84 6.04
C THR A 332 4.69 12.77 7.39
N ALA A 333 4.49 11.69 8.14
CA ALA A 333 5.03 11.52 9.48
C ALA A 333 6.53 11.17 9.50
N LEU A 334 7.03 10.45 8.49
CA LEU A 334 8.36 9.83 8.51
C LEU A 334 9.19 10.14 7.25
N ARG A 335 8.91 11.24 6.53
CA ARG A 335 9.54 11.56 5.23
C ARG A 335 11.06 11.45 5.24
N ASP A 336 11.69 11.99 6.27
CA ASP A 336 13.13 12.01 6.53
C ASP A 336 13.73 10.62 6.81
N ARG A 337 12.88 9.63 7.12
CA ARG A 337 13.27 8.26 7.51
C ARG A 337 12.96 7.23 6.42
N LEU A 338 12.30 7.62 5.34
CA LEU A 338 12.01 6.77 4.19
C LEU A 338 13.19 6.78 3.20
N SER A 339 13.33 5.70 2.45
CA SER A 339 14.21 5.60 1.29
C SER A 339 13.64 6.39 0.11
N GLU A 340 14.48 6.77 -0.84
CA GLU A 340 14.04 7.45 -2.07
C GLU A 340 13.01 6.62 -2.86
N VAL A 341 13.14 5.29 -2.81
CA VAL A 341 12.20 4.36 -3.46
C VAL A 341 10.83 4.42 -2.81
N GLU A 342 10.76 4.40 -1.48
CA GLU A 342 9.50 4.54 -0.73
C GLU A 342 8.83 5.89 -0.98
N ILE A 343 9.60 6.99 -0.97
CA ILE A 343 9.07 8.34 -1.25
C ILE A 343 8.49 8.39 -2.67
N SER A 344 9.27 7.95 -3.66
CA SER A 344 8.86 7.96 -5.07
C SER A 344 7.61 7.11 -5.31
N PHE A 345 7.50 5.97 -4.64
CA PHE A 345 6.35 5.07 -4.75
C PHE A 345 5.05 5.72 -4.27
N VAL A 346 5.09 6.37 -3.10
CA VAL A 346 3.90 7.02 -2.53
C VAL A 346 3.50 8.25 -3.36
N GLU A 347 4.49 9.04 -3.81
CA GLU A 347 4.23 10.21 -4.66
C GLU A 347 3.65 9.82 -6.03
N ALA A 348 4.18 8.76 -6.66
CA ALA A 348 3.64 8.23 -7.92
C ALA A 348 2.22 7.67 -7.74
N SER A 349 1.95 6.96 -6.65
CA SER A 349 0.61 6.44 -6.33
C SER A 349 -0.40 7.58 -6.15
N LYS A 350 -0.01 8.65 -5.44
CA LYS A 350 -0.83 9.86 -5.27
C LYS A 350 -1.13 10.54 -6.60
N ALA A 351 -0.12 10.67 -7.47
CA ALA A 351 -0.28 11.30 -8.78
C ALA A 351 -1.27 10.52 -9.67
N LYS A 352 -1.17 9.19 -9.71
CA LYS A 352 -2.07 8.31 -10.49
C LYS A 352 -3.53 8.45 -10.06
N VAL A 353 -3.79 8.50 -8.75
CA VAL A 353 -5.16 8.67 -8.24
C VAL A 353 -5.71 10.06 -8.59
N HIS A 354 -4.92 11.11 -8.41
CA HIS A 354 -5.32 12.47 -8.80
C HIS A 354 -5.61 12.61 -10.31
N GLU A 355 -4.88 11.90 -11.18
CA GLU A 355 -5.15 11.89 -12.61
C GLU A 355 -6.50 11.22 -12.92
N ARG A 356 -6.72 10.03 -12.36
CA ARG A 356 -7.99 9.30 -12.53
C ARG A 356 -9.19 10.07 -11.99
N ASP A 357 -9.06 10.75 -10.85
CA ASP A 357 -10.15 11.52 -10.26
C ASP A 357 -10.50 12.76 -11.12
N ARG A 358 -9.50 13.36 -11.80
CA ARG A 358 -9.74 14.42 -12.80
C ARG A 358 -10.46 13.89 -14.03
N GLU A 359 -10.04 12.76 -14.58
CA GLU A 359 -10.71 12.14 -15.74
C GLU A 359 -12.18 11.79 -15.44
N LEU A 360 -12.44 11.26 -14.23
CA LEU A 360 -13.80 10.97 -13.78
C LEU A 360 -14.63 12.24 -13.58
N GLY A 361 -14.01 13.33 -13.10
CA GLY A 361 -14.62 14.65 -13.01
C GLY A 361 -15.03 15.19 -14.39
N ASP A 362 -14.10 15.18 -15.34
CA ASP A 362 -14.33 15.63 -16.72
C ASP A 362 -15.42 14.81 -17.42
N MET A 363 -15.45 13.48 -17.18
CA MET A 363 -16.49 12.61 -17.73
C MET A 363 -17.87 12.90 -17.14
N ARG A 364 -17.95 13.16 -15.82
CA ARG A 364 -19.22 13.54 -15.15
C ARG A 364 -19.74 14.87 -15.68
N GLU A 365 -18.88 15.88 -15.82
CA GLU A 365 -19.26 17.18 -16.38
C GLU A 365 -19.77 17.04 -17.82
N ARG A 366 -19.13 16.19 -18.64
CA ARG A 366 -19.60 15.89 -20.01
C ARG A 366 -20.97 15.20 -20.04
N LEU A 367 -21.29 14.38 -19.04
CA LEU A 367 -22.59 13.71 -18.93
C LEU A 367 -23.69 14.67 -18.42
N ASP A 368 -23.37 15.56 -17.48
CA ASP A 368 -24.31 16.56 -16.95
C ASP A 368 -24.65 17.66 -17.97
N LEU A 369 -23.76 17.93 -18.94
CA LEU A 369 -24.03 18.82 -20.08
C LEU A 369 -25.00 18.21 -21.13
N MET A 370 -25.35 16.93 -21.03
CA MET A 370 -26.42 16.36 -21.87
C MET A 370 -27.78 16.82 -21.34
N ASP A 371 -28.20 18.02 -21.76
CA ASP A 371 -29.47 18.63 -21.35
C ASP A 371 -30.68 17.78 -21.79
N VAL A 372 -31.20 16.98 -20.84
CA VAL A 372 -32.41 16.18 -21.00
C VAL A 372 -33.62 17.06 -21.38
N ASN A 373 -33.60 18.36 -21.05
CA ASN A 373 -34.67 19.29 -21.44
C ASN A 373 -34.62 19.66 -22.93
N ALA A 374 -33.45 19.62 -23.58
CA ALA A 374 -33.30 19.90 -25.01
C ALA A 374 -34.05 18.88 -25.90
N VAL A 375 -34.30 17.68 -25.38
CA VAL A 375 -35.00 16.59 -26.09
C VAL A 375 -36.49 16.51 -25.71
N ARG A 376 -36.87 17.03 -24.53
CA ARG A 376 -38.22 16.90 -23.95
C ARG A 376 -39.29 17.63 -24.76
N GLN A 377 -39.06 18.90 -25.08
CA GLN A 377 -40.00 19.74 -25.84
C GLN A 377 -40.28 19.23 -27.27
N PRO A 378 -39.25 18.91 -28.08
CA PRO A 378 -39.49 18.39 -29.43
C PRO A 378 -40.27 17.06 -29.43
N LEU A 379 -40.05 16.19 -28.44
CA LEU A 379 -40.82 14.95 -28.30
C LEU A 379 -42.27 15.18 -27.86
N ALA A 380 -42.51 16.10 -26.93
CA ALA A 380 -43.85 16.49 -26.53
C ALA A 380 -44.68 16.94 -27.75
N ASN A 381 -44.10 17.79 -28.60
CA ASN A 381 -44.74 18.26 -29.83
C ASN A 381 -45.02 17.11 -30.81
N LEU A 382 -44.09 16.17 -30.98
CA LEU A 382 -44.28 15.00 -31.84
C LEU A 382 -45.46 14.14 -31.39
N PHE A 383 -45.62 13.91 -30.08
CA PHE A 383 -46.74 13.13 -29.54
C PHE A 383 -48.08 13.87 -29.63
N ILE A 384 -48.11 15.20 -29.43
CA ILE A 384 -49.32 16.02 -29.61
C ILE A 384 -49.77 15.99 -31.08
N VAL A 385 -48.85 16.25 -32.01
CA VAL A 385 -49.15 16.27 -33.45
C VAL A 385 -49.57 14.88 -33.92
N GLY A 386 -48.90 13.83 -33.45
CA GLY A 386 -49.30 12.45 -33.67
C GLY A 386 -50.74 12.23 -33.22
N GLY A 387 -51.02 12.42 -31.93
CA GLY A 387 -52.33 12.21 -31.31
C GLY A 387 -53.49 12.96 -31.96
N LEU A 388 -53.28 14.20 -32.39
CA LEU A 388 -54.30 14.96 -33.12
C LEU A 388 -54.49 14.42 -34.55
N GLY A 389 -53.39 14.14 -35.25
CA GLY A 389 -53.43 13.72 -36.66
C GLY A 389 -54.13 12.38 -36.88
N GLY A 390 -53.84 11.37 -36.06
CA GLY A 390 -54.53 10.07 -36.17
C GLY A 390 -55.97 10.08 -35.62
N ALA A 391 -56.33 10.98 -34.71
CA ALA A 391 -57.73 11.20 -34.33
C ALA A 391 -58.53 11.75 -35.53
N ILE A 392 -57.97 12.75 -36.24
CA ILE A 392 -58.54 13.30 -37.47
C ILE A 392 -58.63 12.21 -38.56
N ALA A 393 -57.56 11.44 -38.79
CA ALA A 393 -57.55 10.35 -39.75
C ALA A 393 -58.64 9.31 -39.44
N SER A 394 -58.84 8.97 -38.17
CA SER A 394 -59.87 8.02 -37.73
C SER A 394 -61.29 8.56 -37.98
N VAL A 395 -61.53 9.86 -37.77
CA VAL A 395 -62.82 10.51 -38.07
C VAL A 395 -63.08 10.54 -39.58
N VAL A 396 -62.07 10.84 -40.39
CA VAL A 396 -62.18 10.83 -41.86
C VAL A 396 -62.48 9.42 -42.37
N VAL A 397 -61.79 8.40 -41.85
CA VAL A 397 -62.04 7.00 -42.19
C VAL A 397 -63.46 6.59 -41.79
N TYR A 398 -63.91 6.94 -40.57
CA TYR A 398 -65.28 6.67 -40.11
C TYR A 398 -66.33 7.34 -41.02
N TRP A 399 -66.10 8.59 -41.42
CA TRP A 399 -66.99 9.31 -42.33
C TRP A 399 -67.05 8.68 -43.73
N LEU A 400 -65.91 8.22 -44.27
CA LEU A 400 -65.86 7.51 -45.55
C LEU A 400 -66.63 6.17 -45.51
N ILE A 401 -66.55 5.45 -44.39
CA ILE A 401 -67.28 4.19 -44.17
C ILE A 401 -68.79 4.45 -44.12
N LEU A 402 -69.23 5.50 -43.43
CA LEU A 402 -70.65 5.86 -43.35
C LEU A 402 -71.22 6.30 -44.70
N ARG A 403 -70.42 6.92 -45.56
CA ARG A 403 -70.84 7.42 -46.88
C ARG A 403 -71.10 6.29 -47.89
N SER A 404 -70.46 5.14 -47.73
CA SER A 404 -70.62 3.99 -48.63
C SER A 404 -70.56 2.66 -47.85
N PRO A 405 -71.66 2.28 -47.15
CA PRO A 405 -71.67 1.12 -46.26
C PRO A 405 -71.58 -0.22 -46.99
N ALA A 406 -72.05 -0.28 -48.24
CA ALA A 406 -72.08 -1.51 -49.04
C ALA A 406 -70.74 -1.79 -49.77
N ASP A 407 -69.94 -0.76 -50.04
CA ASP A 407 -68.63 -0.87 -50.70
C ASP A 407 -67.71 0.30 -50.26
N PRO A 408 -67.07 0.19 -49.08
CA PRO A 408 -66.19 1.25 -48.59
C PRO A 408 -64.94 1.35 -49.46
N PRO A 409 -64.40 2.56 -49.74
CA PRO A 409 -63.21 2.72 -50.58
C PRO A 409 -61.93 2.29 -49.83
N LEU A 410 -61.70 0.97 -49.76
CA LEU A 410 -60.62 0.33 -49.00
C LEU A 410 -59.24 0.87 -49.36
N VAL A 411 -58.98 1.09 -50.66
CA VAL A 411 -57.71 1.63 -51.16
C VAL A 411 -57.47 3.06 -50.65
N GLY A 412 -58.53 3.88 -50.58
CA GLY A 412 -58.45 5.24 -50.06
C GLY A 412 -58.18 5.27 -48.54
N ILE A 413 -58.85 4.39 -47.78
CA ILE A 413 -58.64 4.23 -46.34
C ILE A 413 -57.20 3.77 -46.04
N MET A 414 -56.69 2.82 -46.82
CA MET A 414 -55.31 2.34 -46.71
C MET A 414 -54.30 3.45 -47.02
N GLY A 415 -54.54 4.23 -48.08
CA GLY A 415 -53.68 5.36 -48.46
C GLY A 415 -53.55 6.40 -47.36
N ILE A 416 -54.63 6.70 -46.63
CA ILE A 416 -54.63 7.64 -45.50
C ILE A 416 -53.70 7.17 -44.38
N TRP A 417 -53.77 5.89 -43.98
CA TRP A 417 -52.94 5.35 -42.91
C TRP A 417 -51.47 5.22 -43.29
N VAL A 418 -51.17 4.80 -44.53
CA VAL A 418 -49.78 4.72 -45.01
C VAL A 418 -49.16 6.12 -45.08
N ALA A 419 -49.89 7.12 -45.59
CA ALA A 419 -49.43 8.51 -45.62
C ALA A 419 -49.19 9.05 -44.20
N PHE A 420 -50.07 8.73 -43.25
CA PHE A 420 -49.92 9.12 -41.85
C PHE A 420 -48.66 8.52 -41.20
N VAL A 421 -48.40 7.22 -41.40
CA VAL A 421 -47.18 6.55 -40.90
C VAL A 421 -45.91 7.21 -41.43
N LEU A 422 -45.87 7.47 -42.75
CA LEU A 422 -44.70 8.06 -43.40
C LEU A 422 -44.46 9.49 -42.93
N LEU A 423 -45.51 10.30 -42.79
CA LEU A 423 -45.42 11.66 -42.25
C LEU A 423 -44.92 11.66 -40.80
N MET A 424 -45.45 10.79 -39.95
CA MET A 424 -45.05 10.70 -38.54
C MET A 424 -43.62 10.17 -38.38
N GLY A 425 -43.23 9.15 -39.13
CA GLY A 425 -41.86 8.64 -39.14
C GLY A 425 -40.87 9.71 -39.61
N GLY A 426 -41.19 10.43 -40.68
CA GLY A 426 -40.40 11.55 -41.18
C GLY A 426 -40.27 12.70 -40.17
N MET A 427 -41.36 13.05 -39.50
CA MET A 427 -41.37 14.08 -38.45
C MET A 427 -40.55 13.65 -37.23
N ALA A 428 -40.64 12.37 -36.81
CA ALA A 428 -39.84 11.83 -35.72
C ALA A 428 -38.33 11.88 -36.02
N ILE A 429 -37.93 11.45 -37.22
CA ILE A 429 -36.53 11.46 -37.67
C ILE A 429 -35.97 12.89 -37.76
N THR A 430 -36.72 13.81 -38.36
CA THR A 430 -36.28 15.21 -38.52
C THR A 430 -36.18 15.93 -37.17
N THR A 431 -37.11 15.66 -36.26
CA THR A 431 -37.10 16.19 -34.90
C THR A 431 -35.88 15.70 -34.12
N LEU A 432 -35.57 14.40 -34.22
CA LEU A 432 -34.42 13.78 -33.55
C LEU A 432 -33.07 14.15 -34.16
N ARG A 433 -33.03 14.50 -35.45
CA ARG A 433 -31.81 15.05 -36.10
C ARG A 433 -31.54 16.51 -35.73
N LYS A 434 -32.58 17.27 -35.37
CA LYS A 434 -32.46 18.68 -34.96
C LYS A 434 -32.03 18.82 -33.49
N THR A 435 -32.33 17.84 -32.65
CA THR A 435 -31.74 17.75 -31.30
C THR A 435 -30.30 17.26 -31.44
N ARG A 436 -29.34 17.85 -30.71
CA ARG A 436 -27.89 17.53 -30.77
C ARG A 436 -27.54 16.12 -30.23
N MET A 437 -28.35 15.11 -30.54
CA MET A 437 -28.11 13.73 -30.15
C MET A 437 -26.92 13.15 -30.95
N PRO A 438 -26.12 12.24 -30.34
CA PRO A 438 -25.08 11.51 -31.06
C PRO A 438 -25.64 10.85 -32.32
N LYS A 439 -24.96 10.99 -33.47
CA LYS A 439 -25.41 10.42 -34.76
C LYS A 439 -25.60 8.89 -34.72
N SER A 440 -25.03 8.21 -33.71
CA SER A 440 -25.21 6.77 -33.46
C SER A 440 -26.60 6.39 -32.93
N LEU A 441 -27.35 7.32 -32.31
CA LEU A 441 -28.67 7.07 -31.71
C LEU A 441 -29.83 7.26 -32.70
N VAL A 442 -29.69 8.11 -33.72
CA VAL A 442 -30.60 8.13 -34.88
C VAL A 442 -30.11 7.07 -35.87
N SER A 443 -30.12 5.81 -35.41
CA SER A 443 -29.53 4.71 -36.16
C SER A 443 -30.31 4.45 -37.45
N GLY A 444 -29.64 3.91 -38.47
CA GLY A 444 -30.30 3.43 -39.69
C GLY A 444 -31.43 2.44 -39.39
N GLN A 445 -31.40 1.76 -38.23
CA GLN A 445 -32.47 0.86 -37.79
C GLN A 445 -33.79 1.60 -37.55
N MET A 446 -33.80 2.84 -37.03
CA MET A 446 -35.06 3.56 -36.80
C MET A 446 -35.75 3.95 -38.12
N ILE A 447 -34.97 4.35 -39.12
CA ILE A 447 -35.48 4.62 -40.48
C ILE A 447 -36.02 3.33 -41.10
N LEU A 448 -35.29 2.23 -40.93
CA LEU A 448 -35.67 0.92 -41.45
C LEU A 448 -36.94 0.38 -40.77
N THR A 449 -37.10 0.57 -39.45
CA THR A 449 -38.30 0.18 -38.70
C THR A 449 -39.54 0.92 -39.17
N TRP A 450 -39.49 2.25 -39.29
CA TRP A 450 -40.64 3.02 -39.79
C TRP A 450 -40.97 2.71 -41.26
N GLY A 451 -39.96 2.45 -42.10
CA GLY A 451 -40.16 1.96 -43.46
C GLY A 451 -40.82 0.59 -43.52
N MET A 452 -40.36 -0.36 -42.70
CA MET A 452 -40.95 -1.71 -42.59
C MET A 452 -42.38 -1.67 -42.09
N ILE A 453 -42.72 -0.77 -41.15
CA ILE A 453 -44.08 -0.57 -40.65
C ILE A 453 -45.00 -0.05 -41.76
N ALA A 454 -44.54 0.91 -42.58
CA ALA A 454 -45.33 1.41 -43.71
C ALA A 454 -45.61 0.30 -44.74
N VAL A 455 -44.60 -0.53 -45.04
CA VAL A 455 -44.75 -1.70 -45.92
C VAL A 455 -45.70 -2.74 -45.31
N ALA A 456 -45.58 -3.01 -44.01
CA ALA A 456 -46.47 -3.95 -43.30
C ALA A 456 -47.93 -3.50 -43.35
N CYS A 457 -48.21 -2.21 -43.15
CA CYS A 457 -49.55 -1.64 -43.29
C CYS A 457 -50.10 -1.81 -44.72
N LEU A 458 -49.25 -1.59 -45.74
CA LEU A 458 -49.62 -1.75 -47.15
C LEU A 458 -49.94 -3.23 -47.49
N VAL A 459 -49.06 -4.15 -47.12
CA VAL A 459 -49.22 -5.59 -47.38
C VAL A 459 -50.44 -6.14 -46.64
N ASN A 460 -50.62 -5.75 -45.38
CA ASN A 460 -51.79 -6.14 -44.59
C ASN A 460 -53.10 -5.58 -45.17
N GLY A 461 -53.07 -4.36 -45.71
CA GLY A 461 -54.18 -3.75 -46.45
C GLY A 461 -54.62 -4.60 -47.64
N ILE A 462 -53.66 -4.93 -48.50
CA ILE A 462 -53.89 -5.73 -49.71
C ILE A 462 -54.36 -7.14 -49.36
N ASN A 463 -53.75 -7.78 -48.36
CA ASN A 463 -54.08 -9.15 -47.97
C ASN A 463 -55.50 -9.28 -47.41
N ASN A 464 -55.92 -8.33 -46.57
CA ASN A 464 -57.28 -8.33 -46.03
C ASN A 464 -58.35 -8.03 -47.09
N GLN A 465 -58.01 -7.22 -48.11
CA GLN A 465 -58.89 -7.00 -49.26
C GLN A 465 -59.07 -8.27 -50.10
N LEU A 466 -58.00 -9.04 -50.31
CA LEU A 466 -58.05 -10.32 -51.03
C LEU A 466 -58.83 -11.41 -50.27
N LEU A 467 -58.77 -11.38 -48.93
CA LEU A 467 -59.39 -12.39 -48.06
C LEU A 467 -60.82 -12.03 -47.61
N GLY A 468 -61.37 -10.88 -48.01
CA GLY A 468 -62.73 -10.46 -47.65
C GLY A 468 -62.94 -10.24 -46.15
N VAL A 469 -61.88 -9.88 -45.43
CA VAL A 469 -61.90 -9.74 -43.96
C VAL A 469 -62.66 -8.47 -43.56
N PRO A 470 -63.47 -8.50 -42.48
CA PRO A 470 -64.22 -7.33 -42.03
C PRO A 470 -63.31 -6.15 -41.67
N LEU A 471 -63.78 -4.95 -42.01
CA LEU A 471 -63.04 -3.69 -41.99
C LEU A 471 -62.44 -3.33 -40.61
N ASN A 472 -63.10 -3.75 -39.52
CA ASN A 472 -62.62 -3.54 -38.16
C ASN A 472 -61.26 -4.20 -37.92
N THR A 473 -61.04 -5.40 -38.48
CA THR A 473 -59.81 -6.18 -38.33
C THR A 473 -58.65 -5.54 -39.10
N LEU A 474 -58.95 -4.91 -40.24
CA LEU A 474 -57.99 -4.16 -41.06
C LEU A 474 -57.41 -2.94 -40.33
N VAL A 475 -58.27 -2.19 -39.64
CA VAL A 475 -57.84 -0.99 -38.92
C VAL A 475 -57.13 -1.34 -37.61
N CYS A 476 -57.53 -2.41 -36.92
CA CYS A 476 -56.86 -2.86 -35.70
C CYS A 476 -55.43 -3.35 -35.95
N SER A 477 -55.23 -4.14 -37.02
CA SER A 477 -53.90 -4.62 -37.42
C SER A 477 -52.98 -3.48 -37.85
N SER A 478 -53.50 -2.47 -38.55
CA SER A 478 -52.73 -1.27 -38.93
C SER A 478 -52.36 -0.40 -37.72
N ALA A 479 -53.25 -0.25 -36.75
CA ALA A 479 -52.98 0.46 -35.50
C ALA A 479 -51.92 -0.24 -34.63
N LEU A 480 -51.89 -1.58 -34.65
CA LEU A 480 -50.89 -2.38 -33.94
C LEU A 480 -49.47 -2.13 -34.47
N PHE A 481 -49.29 -2.08 -35.79
CA PHE A 481 -47.98 -1.76 -36.39
C PHE A 481 -47.50 -0.35 -36.02
N LEU A 482 -48.43 0.61 -35.95
CA LEU A 482 -48.15 1.97 -35.48
C LEU A 482 -47.67 1.97 -34.02
N ALA A 483 -48.34 1.21 -33.15
CA ALA A 483 -47.96 1.08 -31.74
C ALA A 483 -46.56 0.50 -31.56
N ILE A 484 -46.17 -0.49 -32.39
CA ILE A 484 -44.83 -1.06 -32.42
C ILE A 484 -43.79 0.00 -32.80
N GLY A 485 -44.07 0.83 -33.82
CA GLY A 485 -43.18 1.92 -34.25
C GLY A 485 -42.92 2.94 -33.14
N PHE A 486 -43.98 3.35 -32.45
CA PHE A 486 -43.88 4.22 -31.28
C PHE A 486 -43.15 3.54 -30.11
N ALA A 487 -43.36 2.25 -29.86
CA ALA A 487 -42.65 1.49 -28.83
C ALA A 487 -41.14 1.42 -29.08
N THR A 488 -40.73 1.16 -30.31
CA THR A 488 -39.31 1.18 -30.70
C THR A 488 -38.69 2.57 -30.58
N THR A 489 -39.43 3.61 -30.97
CA THR A 489 -38.97 5.00 -30.84
C THR A 489 -38.85 5.40 -29.36
N ALA A 490 -39.78 4.95 -28.52
CA ALA A 490 -39.77 5.14 -27.06
C ALA A 490 -38.60 4.40 -26.38
N GLY A 491 -38.31 3.16 -26.78
CA GLY A 491 -37.24 2.34 -26.21
C GLY A 491 -35.83 2.92 -26.38
N VAL A 492 -35.61 3.69 -27.45
CA VAL A 492 -34.33 4.38 -27.73
C VAL A 492 -34.15 5.66 -26.89
N ILE A 493 -35.25 6.24 -26.40
CA ILE A 493 -35.26 7.61 -25.88
C ILE A 493 -35.46 7.66 -24.36
N GLN A 494 -36.44 6.92 -23.79
CA GLN A 494 -36.62 6.76 -22.35
C GLN A 494 -37.52 5.56 -21.99
N ARG A 495 -37.14 4.77 -20.97
CA ARG A 495 -37.93 3.62 -20.47
C ARG A 495 -39.37 3.96 -20.04
N ARG A 496 -39.66 5.21 -19.65
CA ARG A 496 -40.99 5.63 -19.17
C ARG A 496 -42.06 5.73 -20.27
N LEU A 497 -41.68 5.79 -21.55
CA LEU A 497 -42.60 5.87 -22.70
C LEU A 497 -43.14 4.50 -23.16
N LEU A 498 -42.61 3.39 -22.62
CA LEU A 498 -43.09 2.04 -22.90
C LEU A 498 -44.54 1.82 -22.43
N VAL A 499 -44.95 2.50 -21.35
CA VAL A 499 -46.30 2.38 -20.77
C VAL A 499 -47.38 2.82 -21.75
N ALA A 500 -47.19 3.96 -22.44
CA ALA A 500 -48.15 4.44 -23.43
C ALA A 500 -48.28 3.47 -24.61
N SER A 501 -47.15 2.97 -25.13
CA SER A 501 -47.13 2.01 -26.23
C SER A 501 -47.79 0.68 -25.88
N PHE A 502 -47.67 0.25 -24.62
CA PHE A 502 -48.37 -0.92 -24.09
C PHE A 502 -49.89 -0.75 -24.09
N PHE A 503 -50.41 0.38 -23.57
CA PHE A 503 -51.84 0.66 -23.59
C PHE A 503 -52.43 0.74 -25.01
N LEU A 504 -51.65 1.21 -25.99
CA LEU A 504 -52.04 1.22 -27.41
C LEU A 504 -52.14 -0.16 -28.03
N THR A 505 -51.18 -1.02 -27.72
CA THR A 505 -51.16 -2.41 -28.19
C THR A 505 -52.38 -3.15 -27.62
N ALA A 506 -52.65 -2.96 -26.33
CA ALA A 506 -53.82 -3.52 -25.66
C ALA A 506 -55.14 -2.97 -26.22
N GLY A 507 -55.25 -1.65 -26.42
CA GLY A 507 -56.45 -1.02 -26.97
C GLY A 507 -56.76 -1.49 -28.40
N SER A 508 -55.74 -1.61 -29.26
CA SER A 508 -55.89 -2.09 -30.64
C SER A 508 -56.35 -3.55 -30.70
N LEU A 509 -55.91 -4.39 -29.75
CA LEU A 509 -56.36 -5.78 -29.61
C LEU A 509 -57.83 -5.87 -29.17
N VAL A 510 -58.27 -5.02 -28.24
CA VAL A 510 -59.68 -4.99 -27.76
C VAL A 510 -60.64 -4.60 -28.88
N LEU A 511 -60.22 -3.71 -29.79
CA LEU A 511 -61.06 -3.22 -30.89
C LEU A 511 -61.32 -4.23 -32.00
N ALA A 512 -60.45 -5.23 -32.17
CA ALA A 512 -60.69 -6.31 -33.13
C ALA A 512 -62.00 -7.06 -32.83
N TRP A 513 -62.47 -6.98 -31.59
CA TRP A 513 -63.67 -7.65 -31.09
C TRP A 513 -64.91 -6.74 -31.02
N LEU A 514 -64.78 -5.46 -31.40
CA LEU A 514 -65.87 -4.47 -31.30
C LEU A 514 -66.49 -4.17 -32.68
N PRO A 515 -67.79 -3.81 -32.73
CA PRO A 515 -68.47 -3.45 -33.97
C PRO A 515 -67.90 -2.16 -34.58
N ALA A 516 -68.05 -1.97 -35.90
CA ALA A 516 -67.47 -0.84 -36.66
C ALA A 516 -67.80 0.56 -36.11
N GLN A 517 -68.92 0.69 -35.38
CA GLN A 517 -69.33 1.91 -34.68
C GLN A 517 -68.36 2.32 -33.55
N ALA A 518 -67.55 1.38 -33.03
CA ALA A 518 -66.55 1.64 -32.01
C ALA A 518 -65.27 2.33 -32.54
N MET A 519 -65.10 2.45 -33.86
CA MET A 519 -63.92 3.12 -34.46
C MET A 519 -63.85 4.61 -34.10
N PHE A 520 -64.99 5.27 -33.94
CA PHE A 520 -65.05 6.66 -33.49
C PHE A 520 -64.53 6.80 -32.05
N ILE A 521 -64.95 5.88 -31.17
CA ILE A 521 -64.51 5.84 -29.76
C ILE A 521 -62.99 5.62 -29.70
N PHE A 522 -62.45 4.73 -30.54
CA PHE A 522 -61.01 4.53 -30.64
C PHE A 522 -60.24 5.77 -31.06
N GLY A 523 -60.67 6.46 -32.13
CA GLY A 523 -60.02 7.68 -32.59
C GLY A 523 -59.97 8.77 -31.51
N CYS A 524 -61.05 8.92 -30.74
CA CYS A 524 -61.12 9.83 -29.60
C CYS A 524 -60.17 9.40 -28.47
N LEU A 525 -60.18 8.12 -28.08
CA LEU A 525 -59.35 7.58 -26.99
C LEU A 525 -57.86 7.67 -27.34
N TRP A 526 -57.52 7.42 -28.60
CA TRP A 526 -56.19 7.56 -29.16
C TRP A 526 -55.68 9.01 -29.11
N GLY A 527 -56.51 9.97 -29.53
CA GLY A 527 -56.19 11.38 -29.46
C GLY A 527 -55.99 11.89 -28.03
N VAL A 528 -56.83 11.47 -27.09
CA VAL A 528 -56.74 11.84 -25.67
C VAL A 528 -55.46 11.30 -25.04
N VAL A 529 -55.11 10.02 -25.27
CA VAL A 529 -53.94 9.39 -24.65
C VAL A 529 -52.63 10.02 -25.15
N PHE A 530 -52.48 10.21 -26.47
CA PHE A 530 -51.23 10.75 -27.01
C PHE A 530 -51.06 12.24 -26.78
N THR A 531 -52.14 13.03 -26.90
CA THR A 531 -52.11 14.47 -26.61
C THR A 531 -51.88 14.69 -25.12
N GLY A 532 -52.52 13.88 -24.25
CA GLY A 532 -52.30 13.91 -22.81
C GLY A 532 -50.86 13.57 -22.43
N LEU A 533 -50.25 12.56 -23.06
CA LEU A 533 -48.84 12.21 -22.86
C LEU A 533 -47.90 13.34 -23.29
N GLY A 534 -48.17 13.95 -24.46
CA GLY A 534 -47.39 15.09 -24.95
C GLY A 534 -47.49 16.31 -24.03
N LEU A 535 -48.69 16.66 -23.56
CA LEU A 535 -48.91 17.72 -22.58
C LEU A 535 -48.22 17.42 -21.24
N TRP A 536 -48.28 16.18 -20.77
CA TRP A 536 -47.58 15.74 -19.55
C TRP A 536 -46.06 15.89 -19.66
N LEU A 537 -45.47 15.55 -20.82
CA LEU A 537 -44.05 15.79 -21.11
C LEU A 537 -43.72 17.29 -21.17
N GLN A 538 -44.64 18.11 -21.71
CA GLN A 538 -44.48 19.57 -21.78
C GLN A 538 -44.47 20.21 -20.39
N MET A 539 -45.34 19.74 -19.49
CA MET A 539 -45.45 20.17 -18.09
C MET A 539 -44.30 19.66 -17.18
N GLY A 540 -43.32 18.95 -17.73
CA GLY A 540 -42.13 18.55 -16.99
C GLY A 540 -42.21 17.21 -16.27
N GLY A 541 -43.21 16.38 -16.60
CA GLY A 541 -43.26 14.97 -16.24
C GLY A 541 -42.91 14.68 -14.78
N GLY A 542 -43.72 15.17 -13.84
CA GLY A 542 -43.65 14.86 -12.40
C GLY A 542 -42.22 14.82 -11.84
N GLY A 543 -41.72 15.97 -11.39
CA GLY A 543 -40.41 16.12 -10.75
C GLY A 543 -40.23 15.23 -9.52
N GLY A 544 -39.93 13.96 -9.74
CA GLY A 544 -39.33 13.07 -8.76
C GLY A 544 -37.84 13.01 -9.05
N ARG A 545 -37.05 13.77 -8.28
CA ARG A 545 -35.62 13.52 -8.11
C ARG A 545 -35.45 12.03 -7.82
N LEU A 546 -34.89 11.29 -8.76
CA LEU A 546 -34.24 10.01 -8.48
C LEU A 546 -32.75 10.28 -8.64
N GLY A 547 -32.15 10.74 -7.54
CA GLY A 547 -30.74 11.05 -7.42
C GLY A 547 -30.49 11.56 -6.01
N GLY A 548 -29.80 10.74 -5.22
CA GLY A 548 -29.49 11.02 -3.83
C GLY A 548 -29.59 9.77 -2.96
N ASN A 549 -28.89 8.69 -3.33
CA ASN A 549 -28.38 7.78 -2.31
C ASN A 549 -27.12 8.47 -1.77
N ASP A 550 -27.33 9.53 -0.99
CA ASP A 550 -26.28 10.17 -0.20
C ASP A 550 -25.98 9.22 0.96
N ASN A 551 -25.10 8.25 0.71
CA ASN A 551 -24.26 7.72 1.76
C ASN A 551 -23.17 8.76 2.06
N ASP A 552 -23.57 9.87 2.67
CA ASP A 552 -22.71 10.69 3.51
C ASP A 552 -22.86 10.17 4.94
N GLU A 553 -22.32 8.98 5.19
CA GLU A 553 -21.92 8.58 6.53
C GLU A 553 -20.48 9.05 6.77
N THR A 554 -20.32 10.33 7.10
CA THR A 554 -19.26 10.77 8.02
C THR A 554 -19.69 12.01 8.81
N GLY A 555 -20.14 11.77 10.05
CA GLY A 555 -19.75 12.56 11.22
C GLY A 555 -20.47 13.89 11.49
N SER A 556 -21.51 13.86 12.34
CA SER A 556 -21.53 14.57 13.63
C SER A 556 -22.92 14.53 14.28
N SER A 557 -23.12 13.61 15.23
CA SER A 557 -23.84 13.89 16.49
C SER A 557 -23.83 12.64 17.38
N SER A 558 -22.76 12.54 18.17
CA SER A 558 -22.86 11.95 19.50
C SER A 558 -23.67 12.91 20.37
N LYS A 559 -24.93 12.53 20.67
CA LYS A 559 -25.66 12.83 21.91
C LYS A 559 -26.98 12.06 21.93
N MET A 560 -27.21 11.37 23.05
CA MET A 560 -28.50 10.84 23.55
C MET A 560 -28.99 9.48 22.99
N PHE A 561 -28.58 8.36 23.62
CA PHE A 561 -29.43 7.52 24.50
C PHE A 561 -28.75 6.16 24.79
N ARG A 562 -28.67 5.83 26.09
CA ARG A 562 -28.19 4.59 26.75
C ARG A 562 -26.70 4.33 26.81
#